data_AF-A0A2H3BL79-F1
#
_entry.id   AF-A0A2H3BL79-F1
#
_cell.length_a   1.000
_cell.length_b   1.000
_cell.length_c   1.000
_cell.angle_alpha   90.00
_cell.angle_beta   90.00
_cell.angle_gamma   90.00
#
_symmetry.space_group_name_H-M   'P 1'
#
loop_
_entity.id
_entity.type
_entity.pdbx_description
1 polymer ?
#
loop_
_entity_poly.entity_id
_entity_poly.type
_entity_poly.pdbx_seq_one_letter_code
_entity_poly.pdbx_strand_id
1 'polypeptide(L)'
;CSNKLLDYEFRLREAEAYECLATLHRLLIYRSHIYKFKDKNITGQAMSTRARATIKTIIANIDTAAARYRSLWVNLGALASAIAGSKPRWDRQLRVLEPGDVRALEDIAPGETEGRRAMTWIWRVHCHETDAEETAEGTSCPALRIEWCKTRARAHRWREEVILVLEEMKHVKAFFAWEGRTWLDRAAREDISEGERGYALRQADIRCRMRDHCIRRWKDVPTWLETGIVPRSNRGHRKHPRPTEDSDVM
;
A
#
# COMPACT_ATOMS: atom_id res chain seq x y z
N CYS A 1 -11.67 -44.25 18.28
CA CYS A 1 -12.40 -43.12 18.91
C CYS A 1 -13.77 -42.99 18.27
N SER A 2 -14.81 -42.61 19.03
CA SER A 2 -16.13 -42.31 18.47
C SER A 2 -16.02 -41.07 17.57
N ASN A 3 -16.56 -41.14 16.34
CA ASN A 3 -16.55 -40.02 15.38
C ASN A 3 -17.12 -38.72 15.97
N LYS A 4 -18.07 -38.82 16.91
CA LYS A 4 -18.63 -37.66 17.62
C LYS A 4 -17.60 -36.92 18.46
N LEU A 5 -16.69 -37.64 19.12
CA LEU A 5 -15.66 -37.03 19.98
C LEU A 5 -14.61 -36.29 19.13
N LEU A 6 -14.25 -36.84 17.97
CA LEU A 6 -13.38 -36.16 17.02
C LEU A 6 -14.02 -34.87 16.47
N ASP A 7 -15.33 -34.89 16.23
CA ASP A 7 -16.07 -33.72 15.78
C ASP A 7 -16.08 -32.59 16.82
N TYR A 8 -16.35 -32.92 18.09
CA TYR A 8 -16.31 -31.95 19.19
C TYR A 8 -14.92 -31.37 19.40
N GLU A 9 -13.89 -32.22 19.41
CA GLU A 9 -12.50 -31.77 19.54
C GLU A 9 -12.13 -30.83 18.38
N PHE A 10 -12.52 -31.17 17.15
CA PHE A 10 -12.29 -30.30 15.99
C PHE A 10 -12.93 -28.92 16.19
N ARG A 11 -14.20 -28.86 16.60
CA ARG A 11 -14.91 -27.58 16.84
C ARG A 11 -14.24 -26.76 17.94
N LEU A 12 -13.75 -27.41 18.99
CA LEU A 12 -13.03 -26.74 20.06
C LEU A 12 -11.72 -26.12 19.55
N ARG A 13 -10.93 -26.87 18.78
CA ARG A 13 -9.67 -26.36 18.19
C ARG A 13 -9.90 -25.27 17.16
N GLU A 14 -10.98 -25.36 16.40
CA GLU A 14 -11.40 -24.34 15.46
C GLU A 14 -11.73 -23.02 16.20
N ALA A 15 -12.51 -23.08 17.28
CA ALA A 15 -12.77 -21.94 18.15
C ALA A 15 -11.48 -21.36 18.76
N GLU A 16 -10.59 -22.21 19.29
CA GLU A 16 -9.30 -21.78 19.84
C GLU A 16 -8.41 -21.09 18.79
N ALA A 17 -8.46 -21.55 17.54
CA ALA A 17 -7.74 -20.91 16.43
C ALA A 17 -8.28 -19.51 16.13
N TYR A 18 -9.60 -19.30 16.14
CA TYR A 18 -10.19 -17.97 16.00
C TYR A 18 -9.84 -17.05 17.18
N GLU A 19 -9.83 -17.56 18.42
CA GLU A 19 -9.41 -16.78 19.60
C GLU A 19 -7.93 -16.37 19.52
N CYS A 20 -7.06 -17.26 19.02
CA CYS A 20 -5.66 -16.96 18.77
C CYS A 20 -5.51 -15.84 17.73
N LEU A 21 -6.29 -15.87 16.63
CA LEU A 21 -6.29 -14.80 15.63
C LEU A 21 -6.82 -13.48 16.21
N ALA A 22 -7.89 -13.51 17.00
CA ALA A 22 -8.42 -12.31 17.67
C ALA A 22 -7.39 -11.69 18.63
N THR A 23 -6.67 -12.52 19.38
CA THR A 23 -5.57 -12.08 20.26
C THR A 23 -4.43 -11.47 19.44
N LEU A 24 -4.04 -12.10 18.34
CA LEU A 24 -3.02 -11.60 17.42
C LEU A 24 -3.42 -10.23 16.84
N HIS A 25 -4.67 -10.05 16.42
CA HIS A 25 -5.18 -8.77 15.94
C HIS A 25 -5.09 -7.67 17.00
N ARG A 26 -5.53 -7.93 18.24
CA ARG A 26 -5.46 -6.97 19.35
C ARG A 26 -4.02 -6.55 19.63
N LEU A 27 -3.10 -7.51 19.69
CA LEU A 27 -1.68 -7.24 19.93
C LEU A 27 -1.04 -6.43 18.78
N LEU A 28 -1.39 -6.71 17.53
CA LEU A 28 -0.91 -5.95 16.37
C LEU A 28 -1.43 -4.50 16.36
N ILE A 29 -2.71 -4.30 16.67
CA ILE A 29 -3.29 -2.95 16.85
C ILE A 29 -2.56 -2.25 17.98
N TYR A 30 -2.44 -2.88 19.14
CA TYR A 30 -1.77 -2.29 20.30
C TYR A 30 -0.31 -1.90 19.99
N ARG A 31 0.43 -2.77 19.30
CA ARG A 31 1.79 -2.49 18.82
C ARG A 31 1.84 -1.23 17.95
N SER A 32 0.95 -1.10 16.95
CA SER A 32 0.89 0.09 16.08
C SER A 32 0.60 1.37 16.87
N HIS A 33 -0.30 1.30 17.85
CA HIS A 33 -0.64 2.44 18.70
C HIS A 33 0.57 2.87 19.56
N ILE A 34 1.32 1.92 20.12
CA ILE A 34 2.51 2.22 20.91
C ILE A 34 3.62 2.83 20.06
N TYR A 35 3.85 2.35 18.84
CA TYR A 35 4.83 2.97 17.94
C TYR A 35 4.48 4.43 17.68
N LYS A 36 3.22 4.73 17.30
CA LYS A 36 2.76 6.10 17.10
C LYS A 36 2.87 6.95 18.36
N PHE A 37 2.54 6.39 19.52
CA PHE A 37 2.64 7.08 20.80
C PHE A 37 4.11 7.40 21.14
N LYS A 38 5.00 6.42 20.99
CA LYS A 38 6.44 6.60 21.21
C LYS A 38 7.00 7.70 20.32
N ASP A 39 6.70 7.66 19.03
CA ASP A 39 7.29 8.60 18.07
C ASP A 39 6.80 10.04 18.26
N LYS A 40 5.57 10.23 18.79
CA LYS A 40 5.01 11.56 19.07
C LYS A 40 5.38 12.11 20.45
N ASN A 41 5.36 11.27 21.47
CA ASN A 41 5.32 11.72 22.87
C ASN A 41 6.56 11.36 23.69
N ILE A 42 7.36 10.39 23.25
CA ILE A 42 8.50 9.90 24.05
C ILE A 42 9.79 10.54 23.55
N THR A 43 10.33 11.42 24.38
CA THR A 43 11.64 12.05 24.18
C THR A 43 12.63 11.60 25.27
N GLY A 44 13.92 11.73 25.00
CA GLY A 44 14.99 11.36 25.95
C GLY A 44 15.27 9.85 26.04
N GLN A 45 16.47 9.52 26.55
CA GLN A 45 16.99 8.16 26.53
C GLN A 45 16.25 7.21 27.49
N ALA A 46 16.04 7.62 28.74
CA ALA A 46 15.45 6.74 29.77
C ALA A 46 14.02 6.28 29.41
N MET A 47 13.17 7.21 28.97
CA MET A 47 11.80 6.91 28.55
C MET A 47 11.78 6.08 27.26
N SER A 48 12.71 6.33 26.32
CA SER A 48 12.87 5.53 25.11
C SER A 48 13.25 4.08 25.43
N THR A 49 14.14 3.85 26.39
CA THR A 49 14.50 2.49 26.84
C THR A 49 13.32 1.76 27.46
N ARG A 50 12.54 2.43 28.32
CA ARG A 50 11.31 1.84 28.89
C ARG A 50 10.29 1.48 27.81
N ALA A 51 10.07 2.37 26.86
CA ALA A 51 9.17 2.12 25.73
C ALA A 51 9.62 0.92 24.88
N ARG A 52 10.93 0.81 24.60
CA ARG A 52 11.51 -0.34 23.89
C ARG A 52 11.30 -1.65 24.65
N ALA A 53 11.42 -1.65 25.98
CA ALA A 53 11.14 -2.83 26.80
C ALA A 53 9.68 -3.28 26.66
N THR A 54 8.71 -2.35 26.75
CA THR A 54 7.29 -2.65 26.54
C THR A 54 7.01 -3.19 25.14
N ILE A 55 7.60 -2.57 24.11
CA ILE A 55 7.48 -3.03 22.72
C ILE A 55 8.04 -4.45 22.58
N LYS A 56 9.19 -4.75 23.20
CA LYS A 56 9.78 -6.09 23.18
C LYS A 56 8.84 -7.14 23.78
N THR A 57 8.19 -6.83 24.91
CA THR A 57 7.20 -7.73 25.53
C THR A 57 6.02 -7.98 24.59
N ILE A 58 5.53 -6.95 23.90
CA ILE A 58 4.41 -7.10 22.95
C ILE A 58 4.81 -7.97 21.77
N ILE A 59 6.02 -7.79 21.23
CA ILE A 59 6.54 -8.63 20.14
C ILE A 59 6.61 -10.09 20.59
N ALA A 60 7.15 -10.36 21.78
CA ALA A 60 7.21 -11.73 22.33
C ALA A 60 5.81 -12.34 22.48
N ASN A 61 4.81 -11.55 22.90
CA ASN A 61 3.43 -12.01 22.98
C ASN A 61 2.81 -12.30 21.60
N ILE A 62 3.13 -11.50 20.58
CA ILE A 62 2.73 -11.75 19.19
C ILE A 62 3.34 -13.07 18.70
N ASP A 63 4.63 -13.27 18.92
CA ASP A 63 5.33 -14.49 18.51
C ASP A 63 4.74 -15.73 19.19
N THR A 64 4.40 -15.61 20.48
CA THR A 64 3.75 -16.68 21.26
C THR A 64 2.36 -17.00 20.70
N ALA A 65 1.54 -15.98 20.41
CA ALA A 65 0.22 -16.18 19.82
C ALA A 65 0.30 -16.80 18.42
N ALA A 66 1.26 -16.35 17.60
CA ALA A 66 1.50 -16.91 16.27
C ALA A 66 1.97 -18.37 16.32
N ALA A 67 2.84 -18.73 17.27
CA ALA A 67 3.28 -20.10 17.47
C ALA A 67 2.13 -21.02 17.91
N ARG A 68 1.27 -20.56 18.82
CA ARG A 68 0.06 -21.29 19.24
C ARG A 68 -0.89 -21.51 18.07
N TYR A 69 -1.13 -20.49 17.25
CA TYR A 69 -1.96 -20.65 16.05
C TYR A 69 -1.40 -21.71 15.10
N ARG A 70 -0.09 -21.68 14.82
CA ARG A 70 0.56 -22.65 13.93
C ARG A 70 0.45 -24.08 14.47
N SER A 71 0.61 -24.30 15.77
CA SER A 71 0.46 -25.63 16.35
C SER A 71 -1.00 -26.13 16.29
N LEU A 72 -1.96 -25.25 16.55
CA LEU A 72 -3.38 -25.56 16.40
C LEU A 72 -3.75 -25.89 14.96
N TRP A 73 -3.18 -25.17 13.98
CA TRP A 73 -3.42 -25.44 12.57
C TRP A 73 -2.94 -26.83 12.14
N VAL A 74 -1.78 -27.27 12.62
CA VAL A 74 -1.28 -28.65 12.38
C VAL A 74 -2.20 -29.69 13.02
N ASN A 75 -2.65 -29.46 14.25
CA ASN A 75 -3.57 -30.35 14.95
C ASN A 75 -4.93 -30.43 14.25
N LEU A 76 -5.46 -29.30 13.77
CA LEU A 76 -6.68 -29.24 12.97
C LEU A 76 -6.55 -30.04 11.69
N GLY A 77 -5.39 -29.96 11.01
CA GLY A 77 -5.09 -30.78 9.84
C GLY A 77 -5.12 -32.28 10.12
N ALA A 78 -4.53 -32.70 11.24
CA ALA A 78 -4.54 -34.10 11.69
C ALA A 78 -5.94 -34.59 12.10
N LEU A 79 -6.74 -33.74 12.75
CA LEU A 79 -8.12 -34.08 13.12
C LEU A 79 -9.04 -34.14 11.88
N ALA A 80 -8.86 -33.21 10.93
CA ALA A 80 -9.64 -33.16 9.70
C ALA A 80 -9.45 -34.42 8.83
N SER A 81 -8.23 -34.96 8.77
CA SER A 81 -7.94 -36.19 8.03
C SER A 81 -8.46 -37.45 8.74
N ALA A 82 -8.59 -37.41 10.06
CA ALA A 82 -9.10 -38.52 10.86
C ALA A 82 -10.65 -38.65 10.87
N ILE A 83 -11.39 -37.58 10.56
CA ILE A 83 -12.85 -37.59 10.53
C ILE A 83 -13.36 -38.22 9.21
N ALA A 84 -14.08 -39.33 9.33
CA ALA A 84 -14.73 -39.99 8.19
C ALA A 84 -15.78 -39.06 7.55
N GLY A 85 -15.57 -38.70 6.28
CA GLY A 85 -16.44 -37.80 5.53
C GLY A 85 -15.85 -36.42 5.22
N SER A 86 -14.64 -36.11 5.73
CA SER A 86 -13.90 -34.85 5.53
C SER A 86 -14.73 -33.60 5.79
N LYS A 87 -14.45 -32.86 6.88
CA LYS A 87 -15.05 -31.53 7.06
C LYS A 87 -14.66 -30.65 5.87
N PRO A 88 -15.60 -30.27 4.99
CA PRO A 88 -15.22 -29.54 3.79
C PRO A 88 -14.83 -28.12 4.19
N ARG A 89 -13.67 -27.67 3.70
CA ARG A 89 -13.33 -26.24 3.51
C ARG A 89 -12.92 -25.42 4.73
N TRP A 90 -12.60 -26.03 5.88
CA TRP A 90 -12.09 -25.29 7.05
C TRP A 90 -10.79 -24.51 6.76
N ASP A 91 -9.99 -25.04 5.83
CA ASP A 91 -8.73 -24.48 5.31
C ASP A 91 -8.90 -23.17 4.52
N ARG A 92 -10.11 -22.87 4.03
CA ARG A 92 -10.37 -21.62 3.28
C ARG A 92 -10.29 -20.38 4.17
N GLN A 93 -10.77 -20.50 5.41
CA GLN A 93 -10.80 -19.40 6.39
C GLN A 93 -9.56 -19.43 7.29
N LEU A 94 -9.17 -20.61 7.78
CA LEU A 94 -7.99 -20.79 8.63
C LEU A 94 -6.81 -21.26 7.78
N ARG A 95 -6.01 -20.31 7.28
CA ARG A 95 -4.85 -20.57 6.43
C ARG A 95 -3.57 -20.77 7.24
N VAL A 96 -2.55 -21.33 6.59
CA VAL A 96 -1.18 -21.35 7.15
C VAL A 96 -0.74 -19.92 7.46
N LEU A 97 -0.27 -19.69 8.69
CA LEU A 97 0.25 -18.39 9.11
C LEU A 97 1.74 -18.28 8.81
N GLU A 98 2.08 -17.62 7.70
CA GLU A 98 3.45 -17.31 7.35
C GLU A 98 3.97 -16.12 8.18
N PRO A 99 5.30 -15.98 8.38
CA PRO A 99 5.88 -14.82 9.05
C PRO A 99 5.48 -13.49 8.40
N GLY A 100 5.32 -13.49 7.07
CA GLY A 100 4.89 -12.32 6.30
C GLY A 100 3.41 -11.95 6.49
N ASP A 101 2.58 -12.82 7.07
CA ASP A 101 1.17 -12.53 7.33
C ASP A 101 0.95 -11.74 8.62
N VAL A 102 1.90 -11.84 9.57
CA VAL A 102 1.88 -11.17 10.87
C VAL A 102 2.27 -9.69 10.70
N ARG A 103 1.38 -8.93 10.07
CA ARG A 103 1.57 -7.51 9.78
C ARG A 103 0.44 -6.68 10.36
N ALA A 104 0.78 -5.52 10.90
CA ALA A 104 -0.24 -4.62 11.40
C ALA A 104 -1.11 -4.08 10.25
N LEU A 105 -2.32 -3.70 10.62
CA LEU A 105 -3.34 -3.21 9.71
C LEU A 105 -2.94 -1.91 8.99
N GLU A 106 -1.89 -1.22 9.43
CA GLU A 106 -1.33 0.00 8.81
C GLU A 106 0.05 -0.19 8.17
N ASP A 107 0.67 -1.37 8.32
CA ASP A 107 2.02 -1.62 7.78
C ASP A 107 2.01 -1.63 6.25
N ILE A 108 3.05 -1.04 5.64
CA ILE A 108 3.33 -1.07 4.20
C ILE A 108 4.49 -2.04 3.98
N ALA A 109 4.33 -3.02 3.10
CA ALA A 109 5.40 -3.96 2.81
C ALA A 109 6.59 -3.25 2.14
N PRO A 110 7.84 -3.72 2.31
CA PRO A 110 8.98 -3.18 1.58
C PRO A 110 8.74 -3.30 0.07
N GLY A 111 8.76 -2.17 -0.64
CA GLY A 111 8.49 -2.09 -2.07
C GLY A 111 7.01 -1.93 -2.45
N GLU A 112 6.08 -1.95 -1.49
CA GLU A 112 4.70 -1.54 -1.72
C GLU A 112 4.58 -0.01 -1.58
N THR A 113 3.82 0.59 -2.50
CA THR A 113 3.34 1.96 -2.36
C THR A 113 2.00 1.96 -1.65
N GLU A 114 1.62 3.08 -1.03
CA GLU A 114 0.34 3.20 -0.31
C GLU A 114 -0.88 2.81 -1.15
N GLY A 115 -0.84 3.03 -2.48
CA GLY A 115 -1.90 2.63 -3.42
C GLY A 115 -1.92 1.15 -3.83
N ARG A 116 -0.87 0.37 -3.52
CA ARG A 116 -0.77 -1.08 -3.81
C ARG A 116 -0.83 -1.94 -2.55
N ARG A 117 -1.08 -1.29 -1.42
CA ARG A 117 -1.11 -1.89 -0.10
C ARG A 117 -2.20 -2.94 -0.03
N ALA A 118 -1.81 -4.18 0.24
CA ALA A 118 -2.75 -5.29 0.44
C ALA A 118 -2.76 -5.71 1.91
N MET A 119 -3.95 -5.85 2.46
CA MET A 119 -4.14 -6.36 3.83
C MET A 119 -3.90 -7.87 3.85
N THR A 120 -3.18 -8.37 4.87
CA THR A 120 -2.94 -9.81 5.04
C THR A 120 -4.25 -10.57 5.31
N TRP A 121 -4.26 -11.88 5.02
CA TRP A 121 -5.48 -12.68 5.11
C TRP A 121 -6.03 -12.76 6.54
N ILE A 122 -5.18 -12.67 7.56
CA ILE A 122 -5.59 -12.71 8.98
C ILE A 122 -6.72 -11.70 9.28
N TRP A 123 -6.66 -10.51 8.69
CA TRP A 123 -7.65 -9.44 8.84
C TRP A 123 -8.91 -9.62 8.00
N ARG A 124 -8.91 -10.56 7.05
CA ARG A 124 -10.06 -10.90 6.19
C ARG A 124 -10.88 -12.06 6.75
N VAL A 125 -10.40 -12.73 7.80
CA VAL A 125 -11.13 -13.81 8.45
C VAL A 125 -12.32 -13.22 9.20
N HIS A 126 -13.52 -13.63 8.80
CA HIS A 126 -14.74 -13.35 9.55
C HIS A 126 -14.94 -14.54 10.49
N CYS A 127 -15.10 -14.31 11.80
CA CYS A 127 -15.65 -15.35 12.67
C CYS A 127 -17.03 -15.71 12.11
N HIS A 128 -17.32 -17.02 12.01
CA HIS A 128 -18.58 -17.53 11.49
C HIS A 128 -19.78 -16.82 12.15
N GLU A 129 -20.68 -16.27 11.32
CA GLU A 129 -21.97 -15.63 11.69
C GLU A 129 -23.02 -16.68 12.09
N THR A 130 -22.63 -17.73 12.80
CA THR A 130 -23.60 -18.63 13.40
C THR A 130 -23.84 -18.15 14.82
N ASP A 131 -25.02 -17.55 15.02
CA ASP A 131 -25.65 -17.17 16.29
C ASP A 131 -25.48 -15.71 16.75
N ALA A 132 -25.95 -14.73 15.97
CA ALA A 132 -26.38 -13.42 16.51
C ALA A 132 -27.24 -12.60 15.52
N GLU A 133 -28.56 -12.78 15.56
CA GLU A 133 -29.52 -11.77 15.06
C GLU A 133 -29.57 -10.51 15.95
N GLU A 134 -28.75 -10.39 16.99
CA GLU A 134 -28.75 -9.24 17.91
C GLU A 134 -27.35 -8.74 18.28
N THR A 135 -26.43 -8.53 17.33
CA THR A 135 -25.32 -7.56 17.55
C THR A 135 -24.68 -7.10 16.23
N ALA A 136 -25.41 -6.32 15.43
CA ALA A 136 -24.86 -5.64 14.24
C ALA A 136 -23.68 -4.67 14.56
N GLU A 137 -23.35 -4.47 15.84
CA GLU A 137 -22.19 -3.70 16.30
C GLU A 137 -20.96 -4.54 16.69
N GLY A 138 -21.08 -5.86 16.87
CA GLY A 138 -20.03 -6.70 17.46
C GLY A 138 -19.02 -7.34 16.50
N THR A 139 -19.38 -7.54 15.22
CA THR A 139 -18.63 -8.42 14.31
C THR A 139 -17.49 -7.73 13.56
N SER A 140 -17.46 -6.39 13.52
CA SER A 140 -16.42 -5.65 12.81
C SER A 140 -15.50 -4.95 13.80
N CYS A 141 -14.26 -5.46 13.94
CA CYS A 141 -13.22 -4.80 14.71
C CYS A 141 -13.17 -3.30 14.34
N PRO A 142 -13.34 -2.35 15.29
CA PRO A 142 -13.38 -0.92 14.98
C PRO A 142 -12.20 -0.43 14.14
N ALA A 143 -11.03 -1.05 14.30
CA ALA A 143 -9.85 -0.79 13.48
C ALA A 143 -10.07 -1.09 11.98
N LEU A 144 -10.81 -2.16 11.64
CA LEU A 144 -11.17 -2.49 10.26
C LEU A 144 -12.14 -1.47 9.67
N ARG A 145 -13.13 -0.99 10.45
CA ARG A 145 -14.03 0.08 10.00
C ARG A 145 -13.25 1.37 9.69
N ILE A 146 -12.30 1.72 10.56
CA ILE A 146 -11.43 2.89 10.36
C ILE A 146 -10.58 2.73 9.09
N GLU A 147 -9.96 1.57 8.88
CA GLU A 147 -9.19 1.33 7.65
C GLU A 147 -10.07 1.30 6.41
N TRP A 148 -11.28 0.77 6.48
CA TRP A 148 -12.22 0.84 5.39
C TRP A 148 -12.56 2.29 5.02
N CYS A 149 -12.86 3.13 6.01
CA CYS A 149 -13.08 4.56 5.78
C CYS A 149 -11.84 5.24 5.18
N LYS A 150 -10.64 4.93 5.66
CA LYS A 150 -9.38 5.48 5.12
C LYS A 150 -9.09 5.01 3.70
N THR A 151 -9.27 3.72 3.40
CA THR A 151 -9.07 3.15 2.05
C THR A 151 -10.08 3.73 1.07
N ARG A 152 -11.36 3.83 1.47
CA ARG A 152 -12.41 4.48 0.69
C ARG A 152 -12.11 5.95 0.42
N ALA A 153 -11.72 6.72 1.45
CA ALA A 153 -11.35 8.12 1.28
C ALA A 153 -10.15 8.31 0.35
N ARG A 154 -9.16 7.39 0.41
CA ARG A 154 -8.04 7.37 -0.53
C ARG A 154 -8.48 7.07 -1.96
N ALA A 155 -9.38 6.11 -2.15
CA ALA A 155 -9.92 5.80 -3.48
C ALA A 155 -10.69 6.99 -4.08
N HIS A 156 -11.48 7.72 -3.28
CA HIS A 156 -12.15 8.93 -3.72
C HIS A 156 -11.15 10.04 -4.10
N ARG A 157 -10.18 10.34 -3.24
CA ARG A 157 -9.12 11.31 -3.56
C ARG A 157 -8.33 10.94 -4.80
N TRP A 158 -7.97 9.67 -4.95
CA TRP A 158 -7.27 9.19 -6.15
C TRP A 158 -8.09 9.43 -7.43
N ARG A 159 -9.42 9.22 -7.36
CA ARG A 159 -10.31 9.51 -8.49
C ARG A 159 -10.32 10.99 -8.85
N GLU A 160 -10.36 11.87 -7.84
CA GLU A 160 -10.27 13.32 -8.04
C GLU A 160 -8.93 13.72 -8.66
N GLU A 161 -7.83 13.21 -8.11
CA GLU A 161 -6.47 13.45 -8.64
C GLU A 161 -6.33 13.01 -10.09
N VAL A 162 -6.91 11.87 -10.49
CA VAL A 162 -6.89 11.44 -11.91
C VAL A 162 -7.58 12.47 -12.80
N ILE A 163 -8.74 12.99 -12.38
CA ILE A 163 -9.48 14.01 -13.14
C ILE A 163 -8.65 15.30 -13.22
N LEU A 164 -8.12 15.77 -12.09
CA LEU A 164 -7.29 16.98 -12.02
C LEU A 164 -6.04 16.86 -12.89
N VAL A 165 -5.31 15.75 -12.80
CA VAL A 165 -4.11 15.53 -13.59
C VAL A 165 -4.41 15.49 -15.10
N LEU A 166 -5.54 14.92 -15.51
CA LEU A 166 -5.96 14.95 -16.91
C LEU A 166 -6.25 16.37 -17.40
N GLU A 167 -6.92 17.18 -16.58
CA GLU A 167 -7.16 18.59 -16.90
C GLU A 167 -5.86 19.40 -16.91
N GLU A 168 -4.98 19.19 -15.94
CA GLU A 168 -3.64 19.80 -15.91
C GLU A 168 -2.82 19.44 -17.16
N MET A 169 -2.87 18.19 -17.62
CA MET A 169 -2.22 17.81 -18.88
C MET A 169 -2.78 18.59 -20.08
N LYS A 170 -4.09 18.86 -20.12
CA LYS A 170 -4.69 19.72 -21.16
C LYS A 170 -4.23 21.16 -21.01
N HIS A 171 -4.27 21.71 -19.80
CA HIS A 171 -3.86 23.06 -19.49
C HIS A 171 -2.40 23.32 -19.83
N VAL A 172 -1.47 22.42 -19.48
CA VAL A 172 -0.04 22.60 -19.79
C VAL A 172 0.20 22.66 -21.31
N LYS A 173 -0.47 21.83 -22.11
CA LYS A 173 -0.37 21.90 -23.58
C LYS A 173 -0.92 23.23 -24.12
N ALA A 174 -2.07 23.67 -23.60
CA ALA A 174 -2.71 24.92 -24.00
C ALA A 174 -1.86 26.14 -23.58
N PHE A 175 -1.29 26.10 -22.39
CA PHE A 175 -0.40 27.13 -21.85
C PHE A 175 0.83 27.31 -22.74
N PHE A 176 1.54 26.23 -23.10
CA PHE A 176 2.69 26.35 -24.00
C PHE A 176 2.32 26.83 -25.40
N ALA A 177 1.14 26.44 -25.92
CA ALA A 177 0.66 26.93 -27.21
C ALA A 177 0.28 28.43 -27.18
N TRP A 178 -0.32 28.88 -26.07
CA TRP A 178 -0.60 30.29 -25.83
C TRP A 178 0.68 31.09 -25.66
N GLU A 179 1.59 30.66 -24.77
CA GLU A 179 2.84 31.35 -24.51
C GLU A 179 3.73 31.43 -25.76
N GLY A 180 3.79 30.35 -26.55
CA GLY A 180 4.48 30.36 -27.84
C GLY A 180 3.92 31.40 -28.81
N ARG A 181 2.59 31.54 -28.90
CA ARG A 181 1.94 32.59 -29.71
C ARG A 181 2.25 33.99 -29.19
N THR A 182 2.18 34.20 -27.88
CA THR A 182 2.55 35.48 -27.26
C THR A 182 3.99 35.88 -27.61
N TRP A 183 4.92 34.92 -27.67
CA TRP A 183 6.30 35.19 -28.12
C TRP A 183 6.40 35.49 -29.62
N LEU A 184 5.59 34.84 -30.47
CA LEU A 184 5.51 35.17 -31.90
C LEU A 184 4.94 36.58 -32.12
N ASP A 185 3.89 36.96 -31.40
CA ASP A 185 3.29 38.30 -31.48
C ASP A 185 4.32 39.36 -31.04
N ARG A 186 5.13 39.06 -30.03
CA ARG A 186 6.26 39.93 -29.64
C ARG A 186 7.32 40.03 -30.73
N ALA A 187 7.62 38.94 -31.44
CA ALA A 187 8.60 38.95 -32.54
C ALA A 187 8.09 39.69 -33.79
N ALA A 188 6.77 39.75 -33.98
CA ALA A 188 6.12 40.42 -35.10
C ALA A 188 6.05 41.94 -34.97
N ARG A 189 6.45 42.49 -33.82
CA ARG A 189 6.54 43.93 -33.59
C ARG A 189 7.57 44.57 -34.53
N GLU A 190 7.24 45.77 -35.00
CA GLU A 190 8.10 46.56 -35.89
C GLU A 190 9.08 47.45 -35.11
N ASP A 191 8.80 47.72 -33.83
CA ASP A 191 9.56 48.61 -32.96
C ASP A 191 10.70 47.92 -32.17
N ILE A 192 11.12 46.73 -32.59
CA ILE A 192 12.14 45.92 -31.90
C ILE A 192 13.38 45.66 -32.76
N SER A 193 14.53 45.49 -32.11
CA SER A 193 15.79 45.17 -32.78
C SER A 193 15.83 43.73 -33.32
N GLU A 194 16.74 43.46 -34.26
CA GLU A 194 16.93 42.12 -34.84
C GLU A 194 17.31 41.08 -33.77
N GLY A 195 18.11 41.46 -32.77
CA GLY A 195 18.49 40.59 -31.66
C GLY A 195 17.31 40.22 -30.75
N GLU A 196 16.44 41.19 -30.45
CA GLU A 196 15.20 40.94 -29.68
C GLU A 196 14.22 40.07 -30.46
N ARG A 197 14.08 40.29 -31.77
CA ARG A 197 13.29 39.45 -32.65
C ARG A 197 13.80 38.01 -32.67
N GLY A 198 15.11 37.82 -32.85
CA GLY A 198 15.75 36.51 -32.81
C GLY A 198 15.56 35.79 -31.47
N TYR A 199 15.65 36.51 -30.35
CA TYR A 199 15.39 35.96 -29.03
C TYR A 199 13.92 35.54 -28.86
N ALA A 200 12.96 36.39 -29.25
CA ALA A 200 11.55 36.09 -29.17
C ALA A 200 11.16 34.86 -30.01
N LEU A 201 11.70 34.74 -31.23
CA LEU A 201 11.53 33.55 -32.07
C LEU A 201 12.10 32.28 -31.42
N ARG A 202 13.29 32.37 -30.81
CA ARG A 202 13.88 31.25 -30.06
C ARG A 202 13.01 30.83 -28.87
N GLN A 203 12.44 31.78 -28.12
CA GLN A 203 11.53 31.47 -27.02
C GLN A 203 10.26 30.78 -27.52
N ALA A 204 9.68 31.25 -28.62
CA ALA A 204 8.54 30.60 -29.25
C ALA A 204 8.84 29.14 -29.64
N ASP A 205 9.99 28.88 -30.28
CA ASP A 205 10.44 27.52 -30.62
C ASP A 205 10.62 26.63 -29.38
N ILE A 206 11.22 27.14 -28.30
CA ILE A 206 11.36 26.41 -27.03
C ILE A 206 9.99 25.99 -26.48
N ARG A 207 8.99 26.90 -26.47
CA ARG A 207 7.64 26.59 -25.97
C ARG A 207 6.92 25.57 -26.87
N CYS A 208 7.09 25.66 -28.19
CA CYS A 208 6.60 24.64 -29.13
C CYS A 208 7.22 23.26 -28.84
N ARG A 209 8.54 23.19 -28.64
CA ARG A 209 9.23 21.93 -28.30
C ARG A 209 8.78 21.35 -26.97
N MET A 210 8.55 22.19 -25.95
CA MET A 210 8.01 21.76 -24.66
C MET A 210 6.60 21.16 -24.81
N ARG A 211 5.72 21.82 -25.56
CA ARG A 211 4.39 21.31 -25.90
C ARG A 211 4.47 19.95 -26.59
N ASP A 212 5.30 19.82 -27.62
CA ASP A 212 5.42 18.59 -28.41
C ASP A 212 6.07 17.45 -27.61
N HIS A 213 6.95 17.79 -26.65
CA HIS A 213 7.45 16.85 -25.67
C HIS A 213 6.32 16.31 -24.77
N CYS A 214 5.49 17.20 -24.23
CA CYS A 214 4.32 16.83 -23.42
C CYS A 214 3.34 15.94 -24.20
N ILE A 215 3.00 16.30 -25.44
CA ILE A 215 2.11 15.51 -26.31
C ILE A 215 2.65 14.10 -26.50
N ARG A 216 3.95 13.95 -26.85
CA ARG A 216 4.57 12.63 -27.00
C ARG A 216 4.60 11.85 -25.69
N ARG A 217 4.89 12.51 -24.57
CA ARG A 217 5.02 11.86 -23.26
C ARG A 217 3.67 11.36 -22.73
N TRP A 218 2.59 12.05 -23.05
CA TRP A 218 1.24 11.80 -22.54
C TRP A 218 0.31 11.08 -23.52
N LYS A 219 0.81 10.70 -24.71
CA LYS A 219 0.03 10.03 -25.76
C LYS A 219 -0.73 8.79 -25.26
N ASP A 220 -0.07 7.97 -24.44
CA ASP A 220 -0.60 6.67 -24.02
C ASP A 220 -1.37 6.73 -22.68
N VAL A 221 -1.41 7.89 -22.03
CA VAL A 221 -2.06 8.06 -20.71
C VAL A 221 -3.56 7.69 -20.74
N PRO A 222 -4.36 8.13 -21.72
CA PRO A 222 -5.77 7.73 -21.80
C PRO A 222 -5.94 6.20 -21.88
N THR A 223 -5.12 5.53 -22.71
CA THR A 223 -5.14 4.07 -22.85
C THR A 223 -4.78 3.37 -21.55
N TRP A 224 -3.83 3.90 -20.76
CA TRP A 224 -3.49 3.34 -19.45
C TRP A 224 -4.62 3.48 -18.43
N LEU A 225 -5.41 4.56 -18.51
CA LEU A 225 -6.56 4.76 -17.62
C LEU A 225 -7.72 3.83 -17.96
N GLU A 226 -7.97 3.57 -19.24
CA GLU A 226 -9.02 2.64 -19.70
C GLU A 226 -8.66 1.17 -19.38
N THR A 227 -7.40 0.79 -19.60
CA THR A 227 -6.95 -0.60 -19.42
C THR A 227 -6.53 -0.93 -17.99
N GLY A 228 -6.19 0.08 -17.18
CA GLY A 228 -5.61 -0.08 -15.84
C GLY A 228 -4.19 -0.65 -15.82
N ILE A 229 -3.57 -0.85 -17.00
CA ILE A 229 -2.24 -1.46 -17.13
C ILE A 229 -1.24 -0.37 -17.49
N VAL A 230 -0.37 -0.03 -16.53
CA VAL A 230 0.77 0.87 -16.77
C VAL A 230 2.02 0.03 -17.02
N PRO A 231 2.67 0.14 -18.19
CA PRO A 231 3.94 -0.52 -18.46
C PRO A 231 4.99 -0.12 -17.42
N ARG A 232 5.76 -1.08 -16.90
CA ARG A 232 6.91 -0.77 -16.04
C ARG A 232 7.90 0.05 -16.86
N SER A 233 8.10 1.31 -16.47
CA SER A 233 9.05 2.20 -17.13
C SER A 233 10.47 1.66 -16.96
N ASN A 234 11.05 1.07 -18.02
CA ASN A 234 12.48 0.71 -18.12
C ASN A 234 13.42 1.92 -18.23
N ARG A 235 12.99 3.12 -17.81
CA ARG A 235 13.89 4.27 -17.68
C ARG A 235 14.77 4.06 -16.45
N GLY A 236 15.73 3.15 -16.59
CA GLY A 236 16.90 3.08 -15.76
C GLY A 236 17.54 4.47 -15.74
N HIS A 237 17.88 4.90 -14.53
CA HIS A 237 18.79 6.02 -14.29
C HIS A 237 19.96 5.88 -15.27
N ARG A 238 20.12 6.82 -16.21
CA ARG A 238 21.33 6.85 -17.06
C ARG A 238 22.49 7.05 -16.09
N LYS A 239 23.20 5.97 -15.76
CA LYS A 239 24.48 6.07 -15.05
C LYS A 239 25.38 6.86 -15.99
N HIS A 240 25.67 8.11 -15.64
CA HIS A 240 26.78 8.83 -16.26
C HIS A 240 28.04 7.98 -16.01
N PRO A 241 28.79 7.57 -17.06
CA PRO A 241 30.09 6.95 -16.84
C PRO A 241 30.95 7.96 -16.08
N ARG A 242 31.52 7.52 -14.95
CA ARG A 242 32.54 8.30 -14.23
C ARG A 242 33.71 8.52 -15.20
N PRO A 243 34.25 9.75 -15.31
CA PRO A 243 35.48 9.96 -16.06
C PRO A 243 36.57 9.11 -15.40
N THR A 244 37.24 8.28 -16.20
CA THR A 244 38.45 7.57 -15.81
C THR A 244 39.53 8.61 -15.58
N GLU A 245 39.98 8.74 -14.34
CA GLU A 245 41.27 9.36 -14.01
C GLU A 245 42.35 8.45 -14.62
N ASP A 246 42.86 8.83 -15.78
CA ASP A 246 44.13 8.33 -16.33
C ASP A 246 44.60 9.30 -17.42
N SER A 247 45.25 10.38 -16.98
CA SER A 247 46.26 11.10 -17.75
C SER A 247 46.99 12.08 -16.82
N ASP A 248 47.96 11.57 -16.09
CA ASP A 248 49.15 12.33 -15.66
C ASP A 248 50.28 11.35 -15.35
N VAL A 249 50.91 10.85 -16.41
CA VAL A 249 52.31 10.41 -16.40
C VAL A 249 52.97 11.04 -17.62
N MET A 250 53.49 12.26 -17.44
CA MET A 250 54.83 12.71 -17.82
C MET A 250 55.01 14.18 -17.43
#